data_AF-A0A913YE70-F1
#
_entry.id   AF-A0A913YE70-F1
#
_cell.length_a   1.000
_cell.length_b   1.000
_cell.length_c   1.000
_cell.angle_alpha   90.00
_cell.angle_beta   90.00
_cell.angle_gamma   90.00
#
_symmetry.space_group_name_H-M   'P 1'
#
loop_
_entity.id
_entity.type
_entity.pdbx_description
1 polymer ?
#
loop_
_entity_poly.entity_id
_entity_poly.type
_entity_poly.pdbx_seq_one_letter_code
_entity_poly.pdbx_strand_id
1 'polypeptide(L)'
;MVLRISIIIILLFLLNDHVKSESEEKQDPYKVLGVSRSASQETIKKAYKKLARNCFFFDGPTHHTRSNFITSQTYESHVIPTSHEKPFIIEVVSNWCLPCKSMYISSKGSPSLLYHLVAFTNQERLSFGFISTATSDGEILRRKFKAQANVPTVMIFKEEKSVPEVVVMGSELKSGKLREVVEANRFLILPRLSSQKVFNELCPEERFRSQRKLCVVLFTKKGEHEQEKAKLRLLAQQDIFPSERVHFTYIYEDIQTRVATAIRQGLPTTTNNNVTVLK
;
A
#
# COMPACT_ATOMS: atom_id res chain seq x y z
N MET A 1 -48.18 30.67 7.30
CA MET A 1 -47.85 29.86 6.09
C MET A 1 -46.46 29.22 6.16
N VAL A 2 -45.46 29.89 6.76
CA VAL A 2 -44.06 29.43 6.86
C VAL A 2 -43.89 28.16 7.72
N LEU A 3 -44.62 28.03 8.83
CA LEU A 3 -44.50 26.89 9.75
C LEU A 3 -44.94 25.54 9.13
N ARG A 4 -45.89 25.56 8.18
CA ARG A 4 -46.36 24.35 7.48
C ARG A 4 -45.36 23.87 6.42
N ILE A 5 -44.62 24.80 5.80
CA ILE A 5 -43.60 24.47 4.80
C ILE A 5 -42.39 23.80 5.49
N SER A 6 -42.00 24.29 6.67
CA SER A 6 -40.92 23.67 7.45
C SER A 6 -41.24 22.24 7.89
N ILE A 7 -42.49 21.96 8.27
CA ILE A 7 -42.92 20.61 8.67
C ILE A 7 -42.95 19.65 7.47
N ILE A 8 -43.36 20.11 6.29
CA ILE A 8 -43.35 19.31 5.06
C ILE A 8 -41.91 18.99 4.61
N ILE A 9 -40.98 19.95 4.73
CA ILE A 9 -39.56 19.72 4.42
C ILE A 9 -38.96 18.71 5.42
N ILE A 10 -39.24 18.83 6.72
CA ILE A 10 -38.75 17.87 7.73
C ILE A 10 -39.34 16.47 7.49
N LEU A 11 -40.63 16.36 7.14
CA LEU A 11 -41.24 15.07 6.77
C LEU A 11 -40.66 14.48 5.47
N LEU A 12 -40.33 15.31 4.48
CA LEU A 12 -39.66 14.86 3.25
C LEU A 12 -38.21 14.40 3.52
N PHE A 13 -37.50 15.03 4.47
CA PHE A 13 -36.18 14.56 4.90
C PHE A 13 -36.28 13.24 5.69
N LEU A 14 -37.26 13.09 6.59
CA LEU A 14 -37.45 11.88 7.38
C LEU A 14 -37.99 10.68 6.58
N LEU A 15 -38.70 10.92 5.47
CA LEU A 15 -39.15 9.85 4.55
C LEU A 15 -38.06 9.41 3.56
N ASN A 16 -36.92 10.12 3.49
CA ASN A 16 -35.78 9.77 2.65
C ASN A 16 -34.62 9.10 3.42
N ASP A 17 -34.77 8.82 4.71
CA ASP A 17 -33.72 8.19 5.54
C ASP A 17 -33.52 6.69 5.30
N HIS A 18 -34.01 6.15 4.18
CA HIS A 18 -33.51 4.87 3.68
C HIS A 18 -32.24 5.08 2.85
N VAL A 19 -31.24 5.75 3.42
CA VAL A 19 -29.84 5.59 3.01
C VAL A 19 -29.46 4.16 3.36
N LYS A 20 -29.67 3.27 2.39
CA LYS A 20 -29.18 1.90 2.41
C LYS A 20 -27.67 1.99 2.58
N SER A 21 -27.16 1.70 3.77
CA SER A 21 -25.74 1.49 3.96
C SER A 21 -25.34 0.36 3.02
N GLU A 22 -24.57 0.66 1.97
CA GLU A 22 -23.87 -0.36 1.22
C GLU A 22 -22.93 -1.05 2.21
N SER A 23 -23.37 -2.19 2.72
CA SER A 23 -22.50 -3.14 3.38
C SER A 23 -21.45 -3.53 2.34
N GLU A 24 -20.18 -3.24 2.61
CA GLU A 24 -19.06 -3.91 1.95
C GLU A 24 -19.43 -5.39 1.84
N GLU A 25 -19.53 -5.92 0.62
CA GLU A 25 -19.79 -7.33 0.40
C GLU A 25 -18.63 -8.08 1.05
N LYS A 26 -18.82 -8.57 2.28
CA LYS A 26 -17.79 -9.28 3.04
C LYS A 26 -17.45 -10.55 2.29
N GLN A 27 -16.43 -10.45 1.45
CA GLN A 27 -15.98 -11.53 0.61
C GLN A 27 -15.56 -12.71 1.49
N ASP A 28 -16.13 -13.89 1.22
CA ASP A 28 -15.89 -15.10 2.02
C ASP A 28 -14.39 -15.43 2.06
N PRO A 29 -13.73 -15.39 3.24
CA PRO A 29 -12.29 -15.59 3.35
C PRO A 29 -11.82 -16.94 2.81
N TYR A 30 -12.65 -17.98 2.91
CA TYR A 30 -12.32 -19.32 2.44
C TYR A 30 -12.36 -19.40 0.91
N LYS A 31 -13.28 -18.65 0.27
CA LYS A 31 -13.32 -18.51 -1.19
C LYS A 31 -12.12 -17.75 -1.72
N VAL A 32 -11.71 -16.66 -1.07
CA VAL A 32 -10.52 -15.88 -1.44
C VAL A 32 -9.25 -16.75 -1.40
N LEU A 33 -9.16 -17.64 -0.40
CA LEU A 33 -8.04 -18.56 -0.26
C LEU A 33 -8.16 -19.84 -1.11
N GLY A 34 -9.31 -20.09 -1.74
CA GLY A 34 -9.56 -21.30 -2.51
C GLY A 34 -9.55 -22.57 -1.66
N VAL A 35 -10.02 -22.50 -0.41
CA VAL A 35 -10.05 -23.62 0.55
C VAL A 35 -11.45 -23.87 1.08
N SER A 36 -11.70 -25.08 1.60
CA SER A 36 -12.95 -25.40 2.29
C SER A 36 -13.10 -24.61 3.60
N ARG A 37 -14.34 -24.32 4.01
CA ARG A 37 -14.66 -23.78 5.35
C ARG A 37 -14.23 -24.70 6.49
N SER A 38 -14.08 -26.00 6.21
CA SER A 38 -13.56 -27.01 7.14
C SER A 38 -12.04 -27.23 7.04
N ALA A 39 -11.32 -26.41 6.27
CA ALA A 39 -9.88 -26.57 6.09
C ALA A 39 -9.12 -26.41 7.42
N SER A 40 -8.08 -27.24 7.60
CA SER A 40 -7.21 -27.15 8.77
C SER A 40 -6.40 -25.85 8.78
N GLN A 41 -5.92 -25.46 9.96
CA GLN A 41 -5.04 -24.30 10.13
C GLN A 41 -3.79 -24.37 9.26
N GLU A 42 -3.26 -25.57 9.01
CA GLU A 42 -2.10 -25.76 8.13
C GLU A 42 -2.43 -25.49 6.66
N THR A 43 -3.56 -26.01 6.18
CA THR A 43 -4.04 -25.76 4.81
C THR A 43 -4.31 -24.28 4.59
N ILE A 44 -4.94 -23.61 5.56
CA ILE A 44 -5.19 -22.16 5.52
C ILE A 44 -3.87 -21.39 5.45
N LYS A 45 -2.90 -21.72 6.32
CA LYS A 45 -1.57 -21.08 6.30
C LYS A 45 -0.85 -21.31 4.97
N LYS A 46 -0.95 -22.50 4.38
CA LYS A 46 -0.31 -22.83 3.10
C LYS A 46 -0.96 -22.08 1.93
N ALA A 47 -2.29 -22.02 1.89
CA ALA A 47 -3.04 -21.26 0.90
C ALA A 47 -2.71 -19.76 0.99
N TYR A 48 -2.68 -19.23 2.21
CA TYR A 48 -2.32 -17.83 2.45
C TYR A 48 -0.90 -17.52 1.97
N LYS A 49 0.09 -18.35 2.32
CA LYS A 49 1.48 -18.19 1.85
C LYS A 49 1.56 -18.22 0.32
N LYS A 50 0.78 -19.09 -0.34
CA LYS A 50 0.75 -19.17 -1.80
C LYS A 50 0.18 -17.89 -2.41
N LEU A 51 -0.92 -17.37 -1.88
CA LEU A 51 -1.54 -16.13 -2.35
C LEU A 51 -0.60 -14.93 -2.15
N ALA A 52 -0.06 -14.79 -0.94
CA ALA A 52 0.81 -13.67 -0.59
C ALA A 52 2.14 -13.68 -1.36
N ARG A 53 2.66 -14.85 -1.75
CA ARG A 53 3.89 -14.95 -2.58
C ARG A 53 3.76 -14.21 -3.92
N ASN A 54 2.58 -14.20 -4.52
CA ASN A 54 2.36 -13.51 -5.79
C ASN A 54 2.38 -11.98 -5.62
N CYS A 55 2.06 -11.46 -4.43
CA CYS A 55 2.02 -10.03 -4.16
C CYS A 55 3.42 -9.38 -4.03
N PHE A 56 4.46 -10.18 -3.81
CA PHE A 56 5.82 -9.67 -3.58
C PHE A 56 6.49 -9.07 -4.81
N PHE A 57 5.97 -9.28 -6.02
CA PHE A 57 6.61 -8.82 -7.26
C PHE A 57 5.61 -8.49 -8.37
N PHE A 58 4.49 -7.80 -8.08
CA PHE A 58 3.52 -7.47 -9.13
C PHE A 58 3.97 -6.41 -10.15
N ASP A 59 5.18 -5.83 -10.04
CA ASP A 59 5.69 -4.85 -11.02
C ASP A 59 7.14 -5.11 -11.50
N GLY A 60 7.80 -6.22 -11.11
CA GLY A 60 9.24 -6.43 -11.36
C GLY A 60 9.59 -7.58 -12.33
N PRO A 61 10.75 -7.54 -13.02
CA PRO A 61 11.15 -8.52 -14.04
C PRO A 61 11.51 -9.93 -13.52
N THR A 62 11.43 -10.17 -12.21
CA THR A 62 11.85 -11.43 -11.57
C THR A 62 10.79 -12.54 -11.62
N HIS A 63 9.75 -12.38 -12.45
CA HIS A 63 8.69 -13.38 -12.65
C HIS A 63 9.22 -14.76 -13.13
N HIS A 64 10.50 -14.84 -13.55
CA HIS A 64 11.12 -16.05 -14.10
C HIS A 64 12.25 -16.65 -13.25
N THR A 65 12.69 -16.04 -12.14
CA THR A 65 13.76 -16.59 -11.31
C THR A 65 13.20 -17.38 -10.12
N ARG A 66 13.70 -18.60 -9.88
CA ARG A 66 13.33 -19.47 -8.73
C ARG A 66 13.54 -18.82 -7.34
N SER A 67 14.26 -17.70 -7.28
CA SER A 67 14.56 -16.96 -6.06
C SER A 67 13.82 -15.62 -6.07
N ASN A 68 12.88 -15.45 -5.14
CA ASN A 68 12.16 -14.19 -4.92
C ASN A 68 12.99 -13.17 -4.11
N PHE A 69 14.31 -13.35 -3.98
CA PHE A 69 15.17 -12.42 -3.26
C PHE A 69 15.58 -11.24 -4.15
N ILE A 70 15.59 -10.04 -3.57
CA ILE A 70 16.15 -8.85 -4.24
C ILE A 70 17.67 -9.03 -4.37
N THR A 71 18.18 -8.91 -5.59
CA THR A 71 19.61 -8.87 -5.89
C THR A 71 20.11 -7.43 -5.93
N SER A 72 21.43 -7.23 -5.94
CA SER A 72 22.02 -5.89 -6.10
C SER A 72 21.55 -5.22 -7.39
N GLN A 73 21.42 -6.00 -8.47
CA GLN A 73 20.92 -5.51 -9.76
C GLN A 73 19.44 -5.09 -9.67
N THR A 74 18.58 -5.93 -9.09
CA THR A 74 17.15 -5.61 -8.93
C THR A 74 16.92 -4.42 -8.01
N TYR A 75 17.78 -4.25 -6.99
CA TYR A 75 17.74 -3.07 -6.13
C TYR A 75 17.92 -1.79 -6.95
N GLU A 76 18.98 -1.70 -7.75
CA GLU A 76 19.27 -0.51 -8.55
C GLU A 76 18.27 -0.31 -9.70
N SER A 77 17.89 -1.39 -10.41
CA SER A 77 17.07 -1.30 -11.62
C SER A 77 15.57 -1.23 -11.37
N HIS A 78 15.10 -1.66 -10.20
CA HIS A 78 13.67 -1.78 -9.92
C HIS A 78 13.24 -1.17 -8.58
N VAL A 79 13.96 -1.44 -7.48
CA VAL A 79 13.56 -0.91 -6.16
C VAL A 79 13.66 0.61 -6.14
N ILE A 80 14.79 1.19 -6.54
CA ILE A 80 14.99 2.65 -6.50
C ILE A 80 13.99 3.38 -7.38
N PRO A 81 13.81 3.04 -8.68
CA PRO A 81 12.81 3.74 -9.50
C PRO A 81 11.39 3.61 -8.95
N THR A 82 11.03 2.44 -8.43
CA THR A 82 9.69 2.19 -7.89
C THR A 82 9.45 2.94 -6.57
N SER A 83 10.48 3.15 -5.75
CA SER A 83 10.35 3.86 -4.46
C SER A 83 9.95 5.33 -4.61
N HIS A 84 10.16 5.91 -5.79
CA HIS A 84 9.68 7.25 -6.16
C HIS A 84 8.19 7.31 -6.52
N GLU A 85 7.56 6.17 -6.83
CA GLU A 85 6.13 6.10 -7.17
C GLU A 85 5.28 5.57 -6.01
N LYS A 86 5.81 4.64 -5.21
CA LYS A 86 5.19 4.13 -3.99
C LYS A 86 6.26 3.69 -2.97
N PRO A 87 6.01 3.78 -1.65
CA PRO A 87 7.00 3.33 -0.66
C PRO A 87 7.33 1.84 -0.83
N PHE A 88 8.62 1.51 -0.68
CA PHE A 88 9.14 0.15 -0.85
C PHE A 88 9.68 -0.38 0.48
N ILE A 89 9.18 -1.53 0.93
CA ILE A 89 9.57 -2.14 2.20
C ILE A 89 10.44 -3.35 1.92
N ILE A 90 11.66 -3.39 2.49
CA ILE A 90 12.59 -4.51 2.36
C ILE A 90 12.82 -5.17 3.72
N GLU A 91 12.59 -6.47 3.82
CA GLU A 91 13.06 -7.27 4.96
C GLU A 91 14.41 -7.95 4.64
N VAL A 92 15.38 -7.79 5.53
CA VAL A 92 16.63 -8.57 5.55
C VAL A 92 16.38 -9.84 6.33
N VAL A 93 16.33 -10.97 5.62
CA VAL A 93 16.11 -12.29 6.21
C VAL A 93 17.45 -12.97 6.44
N SER A 94 17.72 -13.33 7.70
CA SER A 94 18.92 -14.07 8.07
C SER A 94 18.70 -15.56 8.18
N ASN A 95 19.70 -16.34 7.75
CA ASN A 95 19.79 -17.78 8.01
C ASN A 95 20.25 -18.12 9.44
N TRP A 96 20.80 -17.15 10.17
CA TRP A 96 21.41 -17.31 11.48
C TRP A 96 20.50 -16.73 12.56
N CYS A 97 19.60 -17.54 13.09
CA CYS A 97 18.75 -17.18 14.21
C CYS A 97 19.34 -17.76 15.51
N LEU A 98 20.20 -17.00 16.19
CA LEU A 98 20.76 -17.41 17.49
C LEU A 98 19.71 -17.61 18.61
N PRO A 99 18.56 -16.90 18.65
CA PRO A 99 17.51 -17.19 19.63
C PRO A 99 16.61 -18.39 19.26
N CYS A 100 16.71 -18.95 18.06
CA CYS A 100 15.92 -20.10 17.63
C CYS A 100 16.51 -21.39 18.25
N LYS A 101 16.29 -21.58 19.55
CA LYS A 101 16.81 -22.69 20.38
C LYS A 101 16.12 -24.03 20.10
N SER A 102 15.82 -24.36 18.84
CA SER A 102 15.38 -25.70 18.45
C SER A 102 16.24 -26.23 17.32
N MET A 103 16.73 -27.45 17.49
CA MET A 103 17.62 -28.23 16.63
C MET A 103 16.98 -28.57 15.27
N TYR A 104 16.64 -27.54 14.49
CA TYR A 104 16.45 -27.63 13.06
C TYR A 104 17.01 -26.32 12.50
N ILE A 105 18.10 -26.43 11.76
CA ILE A 105 18.57 -25.38 10.84
C ILE A 105 17.51 -25.31 9.74
N SER A 106 16.32 -24.78 10.04
CA SER A 106 15.39 -24.38 9.01
C SER A 106 15.99 -23.10 8.45
N SER A 107 16.70 -23.21 7.34
CA SER A 107 16.99 -22.07 6.47
C SER A 107 15.66 -21.35 6.28
N LYS A 108 15.46 -20.23 6.99
CA LYS A 108 14.31 -19.37 6.75
C LYS A 108 14.62 -18.62 5.46
N GLY A 109 14.60 -19.32 4.32
CA GLY A 109 14.68 -18.73 2.98
C GLY A 109 13.42 -17.96 2.60
N SER A 110 12.65 -17.47 3.58
CA SER A 110 11.46 -16.66 3.35
C SER A 110 11.13 -15.82 4.59
N PRO A 111 10.61 -14.60 4.40
CA PRO A 111 10.02 -13.79 5.44
C PRO A 111 9.01 -14.51 6.33
N SER A 112 8.71 -13.90 7.48
CA SER A 112 7.65 -14.37 8.37
C SER A 112 6.27 -14.35 7.68
N LEU A 113 5.33 -15.17 8.16
CA LEU A 113 3.94 -15.13 7.69
C LEU A 113 3.31 -13.75 7.93
N LEU A 114 3.69 -13.09 9.04
CA LEU A 114 3.22 -11.74 9.36
C LEU A 114 3.65 -10.74 8.28
N TYR A 115 4.89 -10.81 7.80
CA TYR A 115 5.37 -9.94 6.73
C TYR A 115 4.57 -10.15 5.44
N HIS A 116 4.30 -11.40 5.06
CA HIS A 116 3.45 -11.74 3.92
C HIS A 116 2.02 -11.22 4.06
N LEU A 117 1.43 -11.32 5.25
CA LEU A 117 0.09 -10.78 5.56
C LEU A 117 0.06 -9.26 5.39
N VAL A 118 1.04 -8.56 5.97
CA VAL A 118 1.12 -7.10 5.90
C VAL A 118 1.31 -6.66 4.44
N ALA A 119 2.18 -7.35 3.69
CA ALA A 119 2.40 -7.09 2.27
C ALA A 119 1.11 -7.24 1.46
N PHE A 120 0.41 -8.36 1.62
CA PHE A 120 -0.86 -8.63 0.94
C PHE A 120 -1.89 -7.53 1.20
N THR A 121 -2.06 -7.11 2.46
CA THR A 121 -3.06 -6.09 2.82
C THR A 121 -2.75 -4.68 2.27
N ASN A 122 -1.49 -4.40 1.92
CA ASN A 122 -1.03 -3.09 1.50
C ASN A 122 -0.62 -3.02 0.01
N GLN A 123 -0.83 -4.09 -0.77
CA GLN A 123 -0.32 -4.24 -2.14
C GLN A 123 -0.73 -3.13 -3.13
N GLU A 124 -1.83 -2.43 -2.89
CA GLU A 124 -2.31 -1.36 -3.79
C GLU A 124 -1.54 -0.04 -3.66
N ARG A 125 -0.88 0.16 -2.51
CA ARG A 125 -0.21 1.42 -2.13
C ARG A 125 1.27 1.26 -1.80
N LEU A 126 1.71 0.04 -1.47
CA LEU A 126 3.08 -0.26 -1.06
C LEU A 126 3.66 -1.40 -1.87
N SER A 127 4.98 -1.35 -2.08
CA SER A 127 5.76 -2.48 -2.58
C SER A 127 6.51 -3.15 -1.44
N PHE A 128 6.68 -4.46 -1.55
CA PHE A 128 7.40 -5.25 -0.56
C PHE A 128 8.42 -6.15 -1.25
N GLY A 129 9.52 -6.45 -0.57
CA GLY A 129 10.51 -7.40 -1.02
C GLY A 129 11.44 -7.82 0.09
N PHE A 130 12.32 -8.77 -0.16
CA PHE A 130 13.19 -9.27 0.88
C PHE A 130 14.52 -9.71 0.30
N ILE A 131 15.58 -9.51 1.09
CA ILE A 131 16.93 -9.96 0.78
C ILE A 131 17.28 -11.13 1.68
N SER A 132 18.07 -12.07 1.19
CA SER A 132 18.56 -13.19 1.96
C SER A 132 20.04 -13.06 2.22
N THR A 133 20.46 -13.10 3.48
CA THR A 133 21.89 -13.14 3.85
C THR A 133 22.58 -14.44 3.40
N ALA A 134 21.83 -15.40 2.87
CA ALA A 134 22.37 -16.62 2.27
C ALA A 134 23.08 -16.37 0.94
N THR A 135 22.69 -15.32 0.22
CA THR A 135 23.17 -15.04 -1.14
C THR A 135 24.27 -13.99 -1.11
N SER A 136 25.20 -14.05 -2.07
CA SER A 136 26.26 -13.05 -2.23
C SER A 136 25.69 -11.64 -2.38
N ASP A 137 24.65 -11.49 -3.21
CA ASP A 137 23.91 -10.24 -3.39
C ASP A 137 23.28 -9.72 -2.11
N GLY A 138 22.59 -10.60 -1.35
CA GLY A 138 21.96 -10.20 -0.11
C GLY A 138 22.97 -9.80 0.94
N GLU A 139 24.16 -10.42 0.98
CA GLU A 139 25.27 -9.99 1.84
C GLU A 139 25.87 -8.63 1.43
N ILE A 140 25.92 -8.32 0.13
CA ILE A 140 26.33 -7.01 -0.37
C ILE A 140 25.34 -5.94 0.13
N LEU A 141 24.04 -6.17 -0.08
CA LEU A 141 22.98 -5.25 0.35
C LEU A 141 22.91 -5.12 1.87
N ARG A 142 23.05 -6.23 2.61
CA ARG A 142 23.13 -6.20 4.08
C ARG A 142 24.25 -5.29 4.56
N ARG A 143 25.45 -5.41 3.97
CA ARG A 143 26.61 -4.56 4.30
C ARG A 143 26.38 -3.11 3.88
N LYS A 144 25.83 -2.86 2.70
CA LYS A 144 25.47 -1.52 2.20
C LYS A 144 24.60 -0.76 3.19
N PHE A 145 23.57 -1.42 3.74
CA PHE A 145 22.64 -0.80 4.70
C PHE A 145 23.03 -1.01 6.17
N LYS A 146 24.21 -1.59 6.44
CA LYS A 146 24.69 -1.87 7.81
C LYS A 146 23.71 -2.71 8.64
N ALA A 147 22.92 -3.58 7.99
CA ALA A 147 22.01 -4.48 8.66
C ALA A 147 22.78 -5.58 9.40
N GLN A 148 22.33 -5.91 10.61
CA GLN A 148 23.00 -6.92 11.43
C GLN A 148 22.74 -8.32 10.86
N ALA A 149 23.78 -9.16 10.85
CA ALA A 149 23.69 -10.50 10.27
C ALA A 149 22.72 -11.44 11.00
N ASN A 150 22.47 -11.24 12.31
CA ASN A 150 21.70 -12.18 13.13
C ASN A 150 20.34 -11.62 13.60
N VAL A 151 19.97 -10.43 13.12
CA VAL A 151 18.75 -9.74 13.53
C VAL A 151 17.97 -9.37 12.27
N PRO A 152 16.71 -9.85 12.11
CA PRO A 152 15.92 -9.46 10.94
C PRO A 152 15.73 -7.94 10.95
N THR A 153 15.87 -7.30 9.81
CA THR A 153 15.81 -5.83 9.72
C THR A 153 14.83 -5.44 8.65
N VAL A 154 13.87 -4.58 8.96
CA VAL A 154 12.91 -4.03 8.00
C VAL A 154 13.32 -2.60 7.67
N MET A 155 13.39 -2.30 6.38
CA MET A 155 13.80 -1.01 5.84
C MET A 155 12.68 -0.45 4.97
N ILE A 156 12.41 0.84 5.06
CA ILE A 156 11.43 1.52 4.21
C ILE A 156 12.14 2.57 3.37
N PHE A 157 11.97 2.45 2.06
CA PHE A 157 12.49 3.36 1.05
C PHE A 157 11.36 4.21 0.51
N LYS A 158 11.57 5.52 0.44
CA LYS A 158 10.62 6.49 -0.11
C LYS A 158 11.29 7.32 -1.22
N GLU A 159 11.03 8.61 -1.23
CA GLU A 159 11.36 9.52 -2.33
C GLU A 159 12.86 9.90 -2.41
N GLU A 160 13.65 9.71 -1.35
CA GLU A 160 15.09 10.01 -1.31
C GLU A 160 15.94 8.84 -1.83
N LYS A 161 16.91 9.15 -2.69
CA LYS A 161 17.62 8.16 -3.51
C LYS A 161 18.67 7.39 -2.71
N SER A 162 18.44 6.08 -2.63
CA SER A 162 19.40 5.02 -2.26
C SER A 162 19.63 4.72 -0.77
N VAL A 163 18.94 5.39 0.14
CA VAL A 163 18.98 5.09 1.58
C VAL A 163 17.58 4.84 2.14
N PRO A 164 17.44 3.95 3.12
CA PRO A 164 16.17 3.76 3.80
C PRO A 164 15.87 4.96 4.72
N GLU A 165 14.64 5.46 4.67
CA GLU A 165 14.14 6.51 5.56
C GLU A 165 13.85 5.95 6.96
N VAL A 166 13.39 4.69 7.02
CA VAL A 166 13.10 3.99 8.27
C VAL A 166 13.87 2.67 8.30
N VAL A 167 14.55 2.38 9.41
CA VAL A 167 15.21 1.10 9.68
C VAL A 167 14.72 0.58 11.02
N VAL A 168 14.07 -0.59 11.02
CA VAL A 168 13.53 -1.22 12.23
C VAL A 168 14.18 -2.59 12.41
N MET A 169 14.84 -2.76 13.55
CA MET A 169 15.51 -4.02 13.89
C MET A 169 14.53 -5.02 14.50
N GLY A 170 14.84 -6.30 14.35
CA GLY A 170 14.03 -7.44 14.82
C GLY A 170 13.74 -7.43 16.31
N SER A 171 14.66 -6.89 17.12
CA SER A 171 14.46 -6.65 18.55
C SER A 171 13.27 -5.72 18.85
N GLU A 172 12.96 -4.81 17.93
CA GLU A 172 11.86 -3.85 18.01
C GLU A 172 10.60 -4.35 17.29
N LEU A 173 10.74 -5.32 16.37
CA LEU A 173 9.63 -5.98 15.66
C LEU A 173 8.86 -6.96 16.55
N LYS A 174 8.35 -6.47 17.67
CA LYS A 174 7.35 -7.16 18.50
C LYS A 174 6.01 -7.28 17.75
N SER A 175 5.11 -8.12 18.27
CA SER A 175 3.77 -8.29 17.70
C SER A 175 3.08 -6.92 17.53
N GLY A 176 2.73 -6.58 16.28
CA GLY A 176 2.07 -5.31 15.95
C GLY A 176 2.99 -4.20 15.44
N LYS A 177 4.27 -4.14 15.83
CA LYS A 177 5.16 -3.03 15.44
C LYS A 177 5.37 -2.93 13.92
N LEU A 178 5.47 -4.07 13.24
CA LEU A 178 5.55 -4.08 11.77
C LEU A 178 4.33 -3.41 11.14
N ARG A 179 3.11 -3.67 11.66
CA ARG A 179 1.87 -3.07 11.13
C ARG A 179 1.87 -1.56 11.36
N GLU A 180 2.24 -1.13 12.56
CA GLU A 180 2.33 0.28 12.93
C GLU A 180 3.31 1.04 12.03
N VAL A 181 4.51 0.50 11.84
CA VAL A 181 5.55 1.13 11.02
C VAL A 181 5.13 1.18 9.54
N VAL A 182 4.53 0.12 9.02
CA VAL A 182 4.00 0.09 7.65
C VAL A 182 2.87 1.11 7.49
N GLU A 183 1.97 1.21 8.46
CA GLU A 183 0.83 2.13 8.42
C GLU A 183 1.28 3.60 8.46
N ALA A 184 2.25 3.93 9.32
CA ALA A 184 2.82 5.26 9.41
C ALA A 184 3.56 5.70 8.13
N ASN A 185 3.91 4.76 7.25
CA ASN A 185 4.71 5.00 6.04
C ASN A 185 3.96 4.57 4.76
N ARG A 186 2.63 4.59 4.78
CA ARG A 186 1.78 4.06 3.70
C ARG A 186 1.74 4.91 2.42
N PHE A 187 2.20 6.17 2.47
CA PHE A 187 2.21 7.09 1.33
C PHE A 187 3.51 7.88 1.22
N LEU A 188 3.83 8.30 0.00
CA LEU A 188 4.85 9.30 -0.28
C LEU A 188 4.30 10.71 0.00
N ILE A 189 5.16 11.72 -0.11
CA ILE A 189 4.76 13.13 0.04
C ILE A 189 3.81 13.53 -1.09
N LEU A 190 4.11 13.07 -2.31
CA LEU A 190 3.23 13.22 -3.46
C LEU A 190 2.77 11.83 -3.95
N PRO A 191 1.73 11.23 -3.34
CA PRO A 191 1.26 9.89 -3.70
C PRO A 191 0.51 9.86 -5.04
N ARG A 192 0.64 8.70 -5.72
CA ARG A 192 -0.10 8.39 -6.94
C ARG A 192 -1.48 7.83 -6.62
N LEU A 193 -2.49 8.30 -7.32
CA LEU A 193 -3.83 7.71 -7.35
C LEU A 193 -3.84 6.48 -8.27
N SER A 194 -3.43 5.32 -7.75
CA SER A 194 -3.27 4.09 -8.52
C SER A 194 -4.55 3.26 -8.64
N SER A 195 -5.41 3.28 -7.61
CA SER A 195 -6.64 2.52 -7.49
C SER A 195 -7.74 3.35 -6.81
N GLN A 196 -8.99 2.87 -6.88
CA GLN A 196 -10.09 3.50 -6.17
C GLN A 196 -9.91 3.50 -4.65
N LYS A 197 -9.30 2.45 -4.10
CA LYS A 197 -9.01 2.37 -2.68
C LYS A 197 -8.05 3.47 -2.25
N VAL A 198 -6.99 3.69 -3.03
CA VAL A 198 -6.02 4.76 -2.76
C VAL A 198 -6.68 6.14 -2.90
N PHE A 199 -7.56 6.32 -3.88
CA PHE A 199 -8.37 7.53 -4.00
C PHE A 199 -9.21 7.78 -2.74
N ASN A 200 -10.01 6.80 -2.30
CA ASN A 200 -10.88 6.96 -1.13
C ASN A 200 -10.10 7.20 0.17
N GLU A 201 -8.89 6.63 0.30
CA GLU A 201 -8.05 6.85 1.48
C GLU A 201 -7.39 8.25 1.51
N LEU A 202 -7.01 8.80 0.36
CA LEU A 202 -6.36 10.12 0.25
C LEU A 202 -7.35 11.26 0.09
N CYS A 203 -8.49 11.00 -0.54
CA CYS A 203 -9.52 11.96 -0.89
C CYS A 203 -10.91 11.46 -0.45
N PRO A 204 -11.14 11.29 0.86
CA PRO A 204 -12.40 10.76 1.37
C PRO A 204 -13.55 11.76 1.16
N GLU A 205 -14.74 11.22 0.89
CA GLU A 205 -15.97 11.99 0.93
C GLU A 205 -16.38 12.27 2.39
N GLU A 206 -16.37 13.55 2.76
CA GLU A 206 -16.66 13.98 4.12
C GLU A 206 -18.03 14.66 4.20
N ARG A 207 -18.91 14.08 5.04
CA ARG A 207 -20.28 14.57 5.25
C ARG A 207 -20.28 15.97 5.87
N PHE A 208 -19.43 16.17 6.88
CA PHE A 208 -19.38 17.41 7.64
C PHE A 208 -18.36 18.38 7.04
N ARG A 209 -18.74 19.65 6.88
CA ARG A 209 -17.85 20.70 6.34
C ARG A 209 -16.54 20.86 7.12
N SER A 210 -16.56 20.61 8.43
CA SER A 210 -15.39 20.66 9.30
C SER A 210 -14.37 19.55 9.02
N GLN A 211 -14.80 18.43 8.44
CA GLN A 211 -13.95 17.29 8.11
C GLN A 211 -13.47 17.31 6.66
N ARG A 212 -14.08 18.14 5.80
CA ARG A 212 -13.74 18.22 4.38
C ARG A 212 -12.28 18.54 4.16
N LYS A 213 -11.65 17.70 3.35
CA LYS A 213 -10.28 17.84 2.87
C LYS A 213 -10.29 18.35 1.43
N LEU A 214 -9.30 19.16 1.08
CA LEU A 214 -9.04 19.60 -0.27
C LEU A 214 -8.04 18.64 -0.92
N CYS A 215 -8.42 18.03 -2.03
CA CYS A 215 -7.52 17.22 -2.84
C CYS A 215 -7.06 17.97 -4.08
N VAL A 216 -5.75 18.20 -4.16
CA VAL A 216 -5.10 18.78 -5.33
C VAL A 216 -4.54 17.62 -6.16
N VAL A 217 -5.09 17.43 -7.36
CA VAL A 217 -4.74 16.30 -8.23
C VAL A 217 -4.06 16.81 -9.50
N LEU A 218 -2.81 16.42 -9.71
CA LEU A 218 -2.10 16.62 -10.97
C LEU A 218 -2.41 15.49 -11.95
N PHE A 219 -2.99 15.83 -13.10
CA PHE A 219 -3.15 14.91 -14.22
C PHE A 219 -1.88 14.93 -15.07
N THR A 220 -1.26 13.76 -15.26
CA THR A 220 -0.07 13.61 -16.10
C THR A 220 -0.11 12.24 -16.80
N LYS A 221 0.83 11.96 -17.70
CA LYS A 221 1.06 10.63 -18.27
C LYS A 221 2.30 9.99 -17.66
N LYS A 222 2.42 8.67 -17.78
CA LYS A 222 3.60 7.98 -17.25
C LYS A 222 4.87 8.45 -17.98
N GLY A 223 5.84 8.94 -17.22
CA GLY A 223 7.11 9.48 -17.75
C GLY A 223 7.02 10.94 -18.22
N GLU A 224 5.88 11.61 -18.05
CA GLU A 224 5.70 13.03 -18.37
C GLU A 224 5.57 13.89 -17.10
N HIS A 225 5.77 15.20 -17.27
CA HIS A 225 5.60 16.25 -16.25
C HIS A 225 6.39 16.02 -14.95
N GLU A 226 7.63 15.51 -15.03
CA GLU A 226 8.48 15.29 -13.85
C GLU A 226 8.82 16.59 -13.11
N GLN A 227 8.97 17.70 -13.84
CA GLN A 227 9.27 19.00 -13.24
C GLN A 227 8.08 19.55 -12.45
N GLU A 228 6.87 19.39 -12.98
CA GLU A 228 5.61 19.76 -12.33
C GLU A 228 5.39 18.90 -11.09
N LYS A 229 5.64 17.58 -11.17
CA LYS A 229 5.63 16.70 -10.01
C LYS A 229 6.62 17.16 -8.94
N ALA A 230 7.84 17.55 -9.33
CA ALA A 230 8.84 18.07 -8.39
C ALA A 230 8.39 19.37 -7.71
N LYS A 231 7.84 20.33 -8.48
CA LYS A 231 7.29 21.59 -7.93
C LYS A 231 6.12 21.33 -6.98
N LEU A 232 5.21 20.43 -7.36
CA LEU A 232 4.05 20.09 -6.54
C LEU A 232 4.45 19.39 -5.24
N ARG A 233 5.49 18.54 -5.28
CA ARG A 233 6.07 17.93 -4.09
C ARG A 233 6.67 18.98 -3.15
N LEU A 234 7.40 19.96 -3.68
CA LEU A 234 7.92 21.07 -2.87
C LEU A 234 6.79 21.88 -2.24
N LEU A 235 5.69 22.10 -2.96
CA LEU A 235 4.50 22.78 -2.44
C LEU A 235 3.84 21.98 -1.30
N ALA A 236 3.74 20.65 -1.45
CA ALA A 236 3.15 19.75 -0.46
C ALA A 236 3.94 19.70 0.86
N GLN A 237 5.22 20.05 0.84
CA GLN A 237 6.07 20.12 2.03
C GLN A 237 5.99 21.46 2.77
N GLN A 238 5.28 22.46 2.21
CA GLN A 238 5.17 23.76 2.86
C GLN A 238 4.17 23.72 4.01
N ASP A 239 4.55 24.28 5.17
CA ASP A 239 3.72 24.34 6.38
C ASP A 239 2.42 25.15 6.23
N ILE A 240 2.29 25.90 5.13
CA ILE A 240 1.09 26.69 4.80
C ILE A 240 -0.12 25.79 4.53
N PHE A 241 0.11 24.55 4.10
CA PHE A 241 -0.94 23.58 3.80
C PHE A 241 -0.97 22.50 4.88
N PRO A 242 -1.93 22.54 5.83
CA PRO A 242 -2.04 21.50 6.85
C PRO A 242 -2.30 20.16 6.17
N SER A 243 -1.44 19.17 6.44
CA SER A 243 -1.55 17.82 5.86
C SER A 243 -2.89 17.14 6.17
N GLU A 244 -3.56 17.51 7.26
CA GLU A 244 -4.89 17.00 7.61
C GLU A 244 -6.03 17.59 6.77
N ARG A 245 -5.78 18.73 6.10
CA ARG A 245 -6.79 19.49 5.35
C ARG A 245 -6.54 19.55 3.86
N VAL A 246 -5.30 19.43 3.42
CA VAL A 246 -4.92 19.50 2.01
C VAL A 246 -4.03 18.32 1.66
N HIS A 247 -4.45 17.54 0.67
CA HIS A 247 -3.68 16.43 0.14
C HIS A 247 -3.30 16.71 -1.31
N PHE A 248 -2.00 16.67 -1.59
CA PHE A 248 -1.45 16.80 -2.94
C PHE A 248 -1.22 15.41 -3.51
N THR A 249 -1.69 15.15 -4.72
CA THR A 249 -1.62 13.83 -5.37
C THR A 249 -1.42 13.98 -6.87
N TYR A 250 -1.15 12.88 -7.57
CA TYR A 250 -1.16 12.84 -9.03
C TYR A 250 -1.79 11.57 -9.58
N ILE A 251 -2.22 11.61 -10.83
CA ILE A 251 -2.82 10.48 -11.55
C ILE A 251 -2.19 10.36 -12.94
N TYR A 252 -1.94 9.11 -13.36
CA TYR A 252 -1.54 8.81 -14.74
C TYR A 252 -2.80 8.64 -15.58
N GLU A 253 -3.16 9.66 -16.36
CA GLU A 253 -4.40 9.67 -17.15
C GLU A 253 -4.43 8.61 -18.26
N ASP A 254 -3.26 8.21 -18.74
CA ASP A 254 -3.04 7.16 -19.74
C ASP A 254 -3.19 5.74 -19.16
N ILE A 255 -3.05 5.59 -17.83
CA ILE A 255 -3.18 4.31 -17.14
C ILE A 255 -4.54 4.23 -16.43
N GLN A 256 -4.89 5.24 -15.64
CA GLN A 256 -6.14 5.36 -14.91
C GLN A 256 -7.23 6.07 -15.73
N THR A 257 -7.39 5.71 -17.00
CA THR A 257 -8.30 6.37 -17.95
C THR A 257 -9.72 6.52 -17.40
N ARG A 258 -10.31 5.44 -16.85
CA ARG A 258 -11.68 5.45 -16.30
C ARG A 258 -11.86 6.48 -15.19
N VAL A 259 -10.95 6.48 -14.21
CA VAL A 259 -10.97 7.38 -13.05
C VAL A 259 -10.75 8.82 -13.51
N ALA A 260 -9.76 9.04 -14.39
CA ALA A 260 -9.45 10.36 -14.91
C ALA A 260 -10.62 10.98 -15.70
N THR A 261 -11.30 10.19 -16.53
CA THR A 261 -12.50 10.64 -17.26
C THR A 261 -13.65 10.98 -16.31
N ALA A 262 -13.90 10.16 -15.28
CA ALA A 262 -14.95 10.42 -14.30
C ALA A 262 -14.74 11.75 -13.55
N ILE A 263 -13.51 12.02 -13.08
CA ILE A 263 -13.18 13.28 -12.39
C ILE A 263 -13.38 14.49 -13.32
N ARG A 264 -12.94 14.40 -14.58
CA ARG A 264 -13.07 15.49 -15.56
C ARG A 264 -14.52 15.83 -15.91
N GLN A 265 -15.39 14.82 -15.95
CA GLN A 265 -16.79 14.99 -16.35
C GLN A 265 -17.70 15.37 -15.17
N GLY A 266 -17.18 15.40 -13.93
CA GLY A 266 -17.98 15.71 -12.74
C GLY A 266 -19.16 14.76 -12.53
N LEU A 267 -19.09 13.54 -13.08
CA LEU A 267 -20.17 12.56 -13.03
C LEU A 267 -20.30 11.98 -11.62
N PRO A 268 -21.48 12.04 -10.97
CA PRO A 268 -21.73 11.26 -9.76
C PRO A 268 -21.84 9.79 -10.18
N THR A 269 -20.76 9.00 -10.05
CA THR A 269 -20.77 7.67 -10.69
C THR A 269 -21.66 6.67 -9.97
N THR A 270 -22.49 5.97 -10.74
CA THR A 270 -22.84 4.57 -10.49
C THR A 270 -23.41 3.96 -11.77
N THR A 271 -22.81 2.87 -12.27
CA THR A 271 -23.58 1.79 -12.90
C THR A 271 -22.80 0.48 -12.84
N ASN A 272 -23.42 -0.52 -12.21
CA ASN A 272 -22.90 -1.86 -12.01
C ASN A 272 -23.24 -2.75 -13.22
N ASN A 273 -22.20 -3.12 -13.97
CA ASN A 273 -21.87 -4.47 -14.45
C ASN A 273 -20.58 -4.38 -15.27
N ASN A 274 -19.43 -4.47 -14.57
CA ASN A 274 -18.00 -4.36 -15.00
C ASN A 274 -17.24 -3.07 -14.59
N VAL A 275 -17.63 -2.58 -13.39
CA VAL A 275 -16.99 -1.67 -12.41
C VAL A 275 -16.48 -0.31 -12.91
N THR A 276 -17.27 0.71 -12.53
CA THR A 276 -16.86 2.10 -12.33
C THR A 276 -17.19 2.45 -10.88
N VAL A 277 -16.20 2.88 -10.11
CA VAL A 277 -16.45 3.62 -8.87
C VAL A 277 -15.56 4.85 -8.86
N LEU A 278 -16.22 6.00 -8.81
CA LEU A 278 -15.83 7.28 -8.25
C LEU A 278 -17.12 8.05 -7.93
N LYS A 279 -17.68 7.84 -6.74
CA LYS A 279 -18.12 8.99 -5.95
C LYS A 279 -16.98 9.21 -4.98
#